data_AF-A0A967NA86-F1
#
_entry.id   AF-A0A967NA86-F1
#
_cell.length_a   1.000
_cell.length_b   1.000
_cell.length_c   1.000
_cell.angle_alpha   90.00
_cell.angle_beta   90.00
_cell.angle_gamma   90.00
#
_symmetry.space_group_name_H-M   'P 1'
#
loop_
_entity.id
_entity.type
_entity.pdbx_description
1 polymer ?
#
loop_
_entity_poly.entity_id
_entity_poly.type
_entity_poly.pdbx_seq_one_letter_code
_entity_poly.pdbx_strand_id
1 'polypeptide(L)'
;MERLILTLADSKRLMGIRYSDWLLGAPSIETGIATSSMAQDEWGHARLLYAMLKDLGIDPVPVEHDRPPAEYASIGALDEEMPDWAALVAAICLVDSAIAVVLESFSRGRFEPARGRVPKMLAEEE
;
A
#
# COMPACT_ATOMS: atom_id res chain seq x y z
N MET A 1 10.65 9.37 -10.71
CA MET A 1 10.95 8.13 -9.97
C MET A 1 10.44 8.23 -8.55
N GLU A 2 10.94 9.19 -7.76
CA GLU A 2 10.49 9.46 -6.38
C GLU A 2 8.95 9.51 -6.25
N ARG A 3 8.26 10.37 -7.00
CA ARG A 3 6.79 10.48 -6.94
C ARG A 3 6.06 9.17 -7.19
N LEU A 4 6.58 8.29 -8.05
CA LEU A 4 5.99 6.96 -8.29
C LEU A 4 6.16 6.07 -7.06
N ILE A 5 7.36 6.02 -6.48
CA ILE A 5 7.64 5.26 -5.25
C ILE A 5 6.73 5.75 -4.12
N LEU A 6 6.62 7.07 -3.92
CA LEU A 6 5.72 7.67 -2.92
C LEU A 6 4.26 7.30 -3.18
N THR A 7 3.79 7.40 -4.42
CA THR A 7 2.40 7.04 -4.76
C THR A 7 2.09 5.58 -4.39
N LEU A 8 3.01 4.67 -4.69
CA LEU A 8 2.86 3.24 -4.35
C LEU A 8 2.94 3.00 -2.84
N ALA A 9 3.94 3.58 -2.16
CA ALA A 9 4.14 3.40 -0.73
C ALA A 9 3.00 4.00 0.09
N ASP A 10 2.55 5.22 -0.25
CA ASP A 10 1.46 5.91 0.43
C ASP A 10 0.14 5.16 0.21
N SER A 11 -0.12 4.66 -1.00
CA SER A 11 -1.34 3.89 -1.29
C SER A 11 -1.38 2.58 -0.50
N LYS A 12 -0.29 1.81 -0.49
CA LYS A 12 -0.18 0.60 0.34
C LYS A 12 -0.34 0.93 1.83
N ARG A 13 0.25 2.03 2.32
CA ARG A 13 0.08 2.50 3.70
C ARG A 13 -1.38 2.79 4.06
N LEU A 14 -2.10 3.53 3.21
CA LEU A 14 -3.50 3.85 3.42
C LEU A 14 -4.42 2.64 3.24
N MET A 15 -4.12 1.70 2.33
CA MET A 15 -4.85 0.43 2.27
C MET A 15 -4.78 -0.32 3.59
N GLY A 16 -3.60 -0.40 4.21
CA GLY A 16 -3.47 -1.01 5.53
C GLY A 16 -4.30 -0.29 6.60
N ILE A 17 -4.44 1.04 6.53
CA ILE A 17 -5.33 1.80 7.42
C ILE A 17 -6.80 1.44 7.14
N ARG A 18 -7.22 1.37 5.87
CA ARG A 18 -8.60 1.00 5.50
C ARG A 18 -8.96 -0.42 5.92
N TYR A 19 -8.03 -1.37 5.85
CA TYR A 19 -8.24 -2.68 6.46
C TYR A 19 -8.32 -2.60 7.99
N SER A 20 -7.50 -1.75 8.62
CA SER A 20 -7.44 -1.61 10.08
C SER A 20 -8.77 -1.11 10.69
N ASP A 21 -9.51 -0.28 9.96
CA ASP A 21 -10.82 0.24 10.36
C ASP A 21 -11.85 -0.91 10.56
N TRP A 22 -11.63 -2.06 9.91
CA TRP A 22 -12.57 -3.18 9.88
C TRP A 22 -12.21 -4.35 10.79
N LEU A 23 -11.15 -4.25 11.60
CA LEU A 23 -10.73 -5.31 12.55
C LEU A 23 -11.86 -5.77 13.47
N LEU A 24 -12.71 -4.83 13.91
CA LEU A 24 -13.87 -5.09 14.75
C LEU A 24 -15.21 -4.83 14.04
N GLY A 25 -15.17 -4.28 12.82
CA GLY A 25 -16.34 -3.95 12.01
C GLY A 25 -16.72 -5.04 11.00
N ALA A 26 -15.82 -6.00 10.75
CA ALA A 26 -16.04 -7.06 9.76
C ALA A 26 -17.25 -7.95 10.09
N PRO A 27 -17.90 -8.58 9.07
CA PRO A 27 -19.11 -9.39 9.27
C PRO A 27 -18.92 -10.62 10.16
N SER A 28 -17.69 -11.10 10.32
CA SER A 28 -17.35 -12.21 11.20
C SER A 28 -15.96 -12.06 11.80
N ILE A 29 -15.66 -12.85 12.84
CA ILE A 29 -14.34 -12.88 13.48
C ILE A 29 -13.26 -13.33 12.50
N GLU A 30 -13.55 -14.34 11.69
CA GLU A 30 -12.63 -14.86 10.66
C GLU A 30 -12.26 -13.76 9.66
N THR A 31 -13.25 -12.99 9.23
CA THR A 31 -13.02 -11.87 8.31
C THR A 31 -12.27 -10.72 8.99
N GLY A 32 -12.53 -10.43 10.27
CA GLY A 32 -11.77 -9.44 11.04
C GLY A 32 -10.30 -9.84 11.25
N ILE A 33 -10.03 -11.14 11.46
CA ILE A 33 -8.68 -11.70 11.51
C ILE A 33 -8.01 -11.57 10.14
N ALA A 34 -8.72 -11.89 9.05
CA ALA A 34 -8.20 -11.75 7.69
C ALA A 34 -7.81 -10.29 7.38
N THR A 35 -8.69 -9.32 7.67
CA THR A 35 -8.36 -7.89 7.46
C THR A 35 -7.19 -7.42 8.32
N SER A 36 -7.04 -7.97 9.53
CA SER A 36 -5.87 -7.68 10.37
C SER A 36 -4.56 -8.19 9.76
N SER A 37 -4.57 -9.38 9.16
CA SER A 37 -3.41 -9.91 8.44
C SER A 37 -3.08 -9.05 7.23
N MET A 38 -4.08 -8.78 6.39
CA MET A 38 -3.91 -7.96 5.18
C MET A 38 -3.38 -6.57 5.53
N ALA A 39 -3.90 -5.92 6.59
CA ALA A 39 -3.37 -4.63 7.05
C ALA A 39 -1.86 -4.66 7.35
N GLN A 40 -1.37 -5.74 7.96
CA GLN A 40 0.04 -5.91 8.27
C GLN A 40 0.89 -6.12 7.01
N ASP A 41 0.38 -6.91 6.06
CA ASP A 41 1.05 -7.15 4.78
C ASP A 41 1.21 -5.83 4.01
N GLU A 42 0.14 -5.04 3.89
CA GLU A 42 0.17 -3.73 3.22
C GLU A 42 1.16 -2.75 3.86
N TRP A 43 1.28 -2.74 5.19
CA TRP A 43 2.28 -1.92 5.87
C TRP A 43 3.71 -2.43 5.69
N GLY A 44 3.90 -3.76 5.60
CA GLY A 44 5.17 -4.37 5.22
C GLY A 44 5.61 -3.94 3.81
N HIS A 45 4.68 -3.96 2.85
CA HIS A 45 4.89 -3.52 1.48
C HIS A 45 5.17 -2.03 1.38
N ALA A 46 4.39 -1.20 2.09
CA ALA A 46 4.65 0.24 2.17
C ALA A 46 6.07 0.53 2.68
N ARG A 47 6.50 -0.14 3.75
CA ARG A 47 7.86 -0.01 4.30
C ARG A 47 8.94 -0.43 3.30
N LEU A 48 8.72 -1.51 2.55
CA LEU A 48 9.63 -1.96 1.50
C LEU A 48 9.78 -0.92 0.39
N LEU A 49 8.67 -0.29 -0.02
CA LEU A 49 8.63 0.75 -1.04
C LEU A 49 9.28 2.05 -0.54
N TYR A 50 8.97 2.53 0.66
CA TYR A 50 9.65 3.67 1.26
C TYR A 50 11.16 3.44 1.33
N ALA A 51 11.60 2.24 1.71
CA ALA A 51 13.02 1.93 1.79
C ALA A 51 13.78 2.06 0.45
N MET A 52 13.09 2.05 -0.70
CA MET A 52 13.71 2.32 -2.02
C MET A 52 14.07 3.80 -2.23
N LEU A 53 13.51 4.72 -1.44
CA LEU A 53 13.86 6.15 -1.49
C LEU A 53 15.34 6.39 -1.12
N LYS A 54 15.94 5.49 -0.31
CA LYS A 54 17.37 5.52 0.02
C LYS A 54 18.25 5.44 -1.23
N ASP A 55 17.84 4.68 -2.23
CA ASP A 55 18.54 4.55 -3.51
C ASP A 55 18.46 5.84 -4.36
N LEU A 56 17.62 6.80 -3.96
CA LEU A 56 17.53 8.16 -4.50
C LEU A 56 18.20 9.22 -3.60
N GLY A 57 18.84 8.81 -2.50
CA GLY A 57 19.47 9.72 -1.53
C GLY A 57 18.48 10.38 -0.56
N ILE A 58 17.25 9.86 -0.44
CA ILE A 58 16.20 10.39 0.44
C ILE A 58 16.07 9.48 1.67
N ASP A 59 16.03 10.08 2.86
CA ASP A 59 15.77 9.34 4.09
C ASP A 59 14.28 9.00 4.20
N PRO A 60 13.89 7.70 4.21
CA PRO A 60 12.50 7.32 4.27
C PRO A 60 11.83 7.56 5.63
N VAL A 61 12.58 7.69 6.72
CA VAL A 61 12.00 7.84 8.07
C VAL A 61 11.10 9.08 8.17
N PRO A 62 11.58 10.30 7.86
CA PRO A 62 10.71 11.48 7.91
C PRO A 62 9.61 11.45 6.85
N VAL A 63 9.86 10.80 5.70
CA VAL A 63 8.85 10.63 4.66
C VAL A 63 7.71 9.72 5.15
N GLU A 64 8.01 8.63 5.84
CA GLU A 64 6.99 7.69 6.31
C GLU A 64 6.19 8.23 7.51
N HIS A 65 6.82 9.02 8.39
CA HIS A 65 6.27 9.33 9.70
C HIS A 65 5.97 10.80 9.97
N ASP A 66 6.66 11.74 9.31
CA ASP A 66 6.64 13.16 9.70
C ASP A 66 5.87 14.05 8.71
N ARG A 67 5.41 13.50 7.57
CA ARG A 67 4.64 14.25 6.58
C ARG A 67 3.21 14.56 7.05
N PRO A 68 2.69 15.79 6.80
CA PRO A 68 1.28 16.08 6.99
C PRO A 68 0.42 15.35 5.93
N PRO A 69 -0.88 15.13 6.19
CA PRO A 69 -1.78 14.43 5.24
C PRO A 69 -1.79 15.03 3.83
N ALA A 70 -1.68 16.37 3.70
CA ALA A 70 -1.67 17.05 2.41
C ALA A 70 -0.45 16.72 1.52
N GLU A 71 0.58 16.09 2.07
CA GLU A 71 1.79 15.66 1.35
C GLU A 71 1.79 14.16 0.98
N TYR A 72 0.73 13.43 1.33
CA TYR A 72 0.54 12.06 0.86
C TYR A 72 0.17 12.06 -0.63
N ALA A 73 0.71 11.09 -1.35
CA ALA A 73 0.56 10.92 -2.79
C ALA A 73 -0.27 9.68 -3.15
N SER A 74 -1.08 9.19 -2.21
CA SER A 74 -1.93 8.01 -2.38
C SER A 74 -2.98 8.15 -3.49
N ILE A 75 -3.51 7.01 -3.94
CA ILE A 75 -4.68 6.96 -4.80
C ILE A 75 -5.89 7.52 -4.03
N GLY A 76 -6.54 8.56 -4.57
CA GLY A 76 -7.59 9.30 -3.87
C GLY A 76 -8.84 8.50 -3.50
N ALA A 77 -9.03 7.31 -4.09
CA ALA A 77 -10.09 6.37 -3.66
C ALA A 77 -9.90 5.87 -2.21
N LEU A 78 -8.71 6.04 -1.63
CA LEU A 78 -8.39 5.66 -0.26
C LEU A 78 -8.52 6.80 0.75
N ASP A 79 -8.78 8.04 0.31
CA ASP A 79 -8.73 9.23 1.18
C ASP A 79 -9.88 9.28 2.18
N GLU A 80 -11.02 8.67 1.84
CA GLU A 80 -12.22 8.60 2.67
C GLU A 80 -12.41 7.22 3.30
N GLU A 81 -13.10 7.16 4.45
CA GLU A 81 -13.51 5.91 5.07
C GLU A 81 -14.55 5.16 4.22
N MET A 82 -14.54 3.83 4.30
CA MET A 82 -15.48 3.00 3.58
C MET A 82 -16.80 2.91 4.36
N PRO A 83 -17.96 3.26 3.76
CA PRO A 83 -19.22 3.38 4.49
C PRO A 83 -19.78 2.04 4.96
N ASP A 84 -19.42 0.95 4.27
CA ASP A 84 -19.80 -0.41 4.64
C ASP A 84 -18.78 -1.44 4.14
N TRP A 85 -18.99 -2.70 4.54
CA TRP A 85 -18.09 -3.81 4.22
C TRP A 85 -17.99 -4.06 2.71
N ALA A 86 -19.10 -3.93 1.98
CA ALA A 86 -19.10 -4.16 0.54
C ALA A 86 -18.32 -3.06 -0.19
N ALA A 87 -18.42 -1.81 0.28
CA ALA A 87 -17.64 -0.70 -0.23
C ALA A 87 -16.14 -0.92 0.00
N LEU A 88 -15.72 -1.42 1.17
CA LEU A 88 -14.34 -1.79 1.45
C LEU A 88 -13.83 -2.83 0.43
N VAL A 89 -14.55 -3.94 0.30
CA VAL A 89 -14.15 -5.03 -0.61
C VAL A 89 -14.05 -4.53 -2.05
N ALA A 90 -15.05 -3.78 -2.52
CA ALA A 90 -15.06 -3.25 -3.87
C ALA A 90 -13.92 -2.26 -4.13
N ALA A 91 -13.69 -1.32 -3.20
CA ALA A 91 -12.64 -0.32 -3.33
C ALA A 91 -11.26 -0.98 -3.37
N ILE A 92 -10.98 -1.90 -2.45
CA ILE A 92 -9.69 -2.57 -2.35
C ILE A 92 -9.45 -3.48 -3.54
N CYS A 93 -10.43 -4.28 -3.99
CA CYS A 93 -10.26 -5.09 -5.19
C CYS A 93 -9.84 -4.26 -6.41
N LEU A 94 -10.38 -3.04 -6.57
CA LEU A 94 -10.03 -2.14 -7.67
C LEU A 94 -8.66 -1.49 -7.47
N VAL A 95 -8.42 -0.93 -6.28
CA VAL A 95 -7.19 -0.18 -5.98
C VAL A 95 -5.98 -1.10 -5.98
N ASP A 96 -6.07 -2.26 -5.34
CA ASP A 96 -4.98 -3.23 -5.27
C ASP A 96 -4.63 -3.76 -6.66
N SER A 97 -5.64 -4.14 -7.45
CA SER A 97 -5.43 -4.55 -8.86
C SER A 97 -4.73 -3.47 -9.68
N ALA A 98 -5.11 -2.19 -9.50
CA ALA A 98 -4.47 -1.08 -10.20
C ALA A 98 -3.00 -0.89 -9.77
N ILE A 99 -2.72 -1.00 -8.47
CA ILE A 99 -1.37 -0.93 -7.91
C ILE A 99 -0.52 -2.10 -8.42
N ALA A 100 -1.06 -3.32 -8.44
CA ALA A 100 -0.37 -4.51 -8.93
C ALA A 100 0.11 -4.35 -10.38
N VAL A 101 -0.73 -3.82 -11.28
CA VAL A 101 -0.33 -3.53 -12.68
C VAL A 101 0.83 -2.53 -12.77
N VAL A 102 0.81 -1.49 -11.92
CA VAL A 102 1.88 -0.49 -11.87
C VAL A 102 3.15 -1.10 -11.30
N LEU A 103 3.06 -1.92 -10.26
CA LEU A 103 4.18 -2.63 -9.65
C LEU A 103 4.82 -3.63 -10.61
N GLU A 104 4.02 -4.40 -11.35
CA GLU A 104 4.50 -5.32 -12.37
C GLU A 104 5.32 -4.57 -13.42
N SER A 105 4.79 -3.45 -13.91
CA SER A 105 5.48 -2.57 -14.86
C SER A 105 6.76 -1.96 -14.26
N PHE A 106 6.70 -1.54 -12.99
CA PHE A 106 7.83 -0.96 -12.28
C PHE A 106 8.96 -1.97 -12.09
N SER A 107 8.62 -3.23 -11.78
CA SER A 107 9.56 -4.34 -11.59
C SER A 107 10.28 -4.74 -12.88
N ARG A 108 9.70 -4.45 -14.05
CA ARG A 108 10.31 -4.67 -15.38
C ARG A 108 11.12 -3.48 -15.88
N GLY A 109 11.08 -2.37 -15.14
CA GLY A 109 11.81 -1.15 -15.46
C GLY A 109 13.32 -1.27 -15.23
N ARG A 110 14.02 -0.14 -15.31
CA ARG A 110 15.49 -0.04 -15.15
C ARG A 110 15.94 0.30 -13.72
N PHE A 111 15.01 0.42 -12.79
CA PHE A 111 15.34 0.76 -11.40
C PHE A 111 15.63 -0.53 -10.62
N GLU A 112 16.91 -0.82 -10.42
CA GLU A 112 17.38 -2.08 -9.82
C GLU A 112 16.72 -2.45 -8.48
N PRO A 113 16.50 -1.52 -7.52
CA PRO A 113 15.81 -1.86 -6.28
C PRO A 113 14.40 -2.43 -6.51
N ALA A 114 13.66 -1.89 -7.47
CA ALA A 114 12.32 -2.39 -7.81
C ALA A 114 12.38 -3.78 -8.44
N ARG A 115 13.32 -4.01 -9.38
CA ARG A 115 13.51 -5.33 -10.02
C ARG A 115 13.78 -6.45 -9.02
N GLY A 116 14.53 -6.17 -7.96
CA GLY A 116 14.90 -7.17 -6.95
C GLY A 116 13.86 -7.39 -5.84
N ARG A 117 13.04 -6.39 -5.53
CA ARG A 117 12.14 -6.40 -4.37
C ARG A 117 10.66 -6.56 -4.75
N VAL A 118 10.18 -5.87 -5.79
CA VAL A 118 8.77 -5.85 -6.18
C VAL A 118 8.23 -7.22 -6.60
N PRO A 119 8.96 -8.07 -7.35
CA PRO A 119 8.43 -9.40 -7.70
C PRO A 119 8.15 -10.30 -6.49
N LYS A 120 8.92 -10.15 -5.40
CA LYS A 120 8.68 -10.89 -4.16
C LYS A 120 7.43 -10.39 -3.45
N MET A 121 7.27 -9.07 -3.41
CA MET A 121 6.10 -8.40 -2.86
C MET A 121 4.81 -8.86 -3.57
N LEU A 122 4.81 -8.87 -4.91
CA LEU A 122 3.67 -9.32 -5.71
C LEU A 122 3.34 -10.81 -5.50
N ALA A 123 4.33 -11.67 -5.24
CA ALA A 123 4.09 -13.08 -4.97
C ALA A 123 3.43 -13.34 -3.60
N GLU A 124 3.36 -12.34 -2.71
CA GLU A 124 2.62 -12.42 -1.44
C GLU A 124 1.14 -12.04 -1.61
N GLU A 125 0.77 -11.43 -2.75
CA GLU A 125 -0.59 -10.95 -3.05
C GLU A 125 -1.39 -11.92 -3.95
N GLU A 126 -0.77 -13.00 -4.46
CA GLU A 126 -1.39 -14.07 -5.26
C GLU A 126 -2.07 -15.16 -4.41
#